data_AF-A0A949S6K5-F1
#
_entry.id   AF-A0A949S6K5-F1
#
_cell.length_a   1.000
_cell.length_b   1.000
_cell.length_c   1.000
_cell.angle_alpha   90.00
_cell.angle_beta   90.00
_cell.angle_gamma   90.00
#
_symmetry.space_group_name_H-M   'P 1'
#
loop_
_entity.id
_entity.type
_entity.pdbx_description
1 polymer ?
#
loop_
_entity_poly.entity_id
_entity_poly.type
_entity_poly.pdbx_seq_one_letter_code
_entity_poly.pdbx_strand_id
1 'polypeptide(L)'
;MKKSSGKKISIFYFLICLVLTSIILVIYIGNIIHINETAVLNNTLKEEINRNMQVNSRLMVEIEQLSGFERISQLARDKFGISYKENSIDQNKNIVVREKLLKK
;
A
#
# COMPACT_ATOMS: atom_id res chain seq x y z
N MET A 1 -35.63 47.93 46.37
CA MET A 1 -35.50 47.12 45.13
C MET A 1 -34.83 47.96 44.05
N LYS A 2 -33.54 47.73 43.75
CA LYS A 2 -32.85 48.40 42.63
C LYS A 2 -33.40 47.83 41.31
N LYS A 3 -34.15 48.62 40.54
CA LYS A 3 -34.55 48.27 39.18
C LYS A 3 -33.29 48.15 38.32
N SER A 4 -32.98 46.93 37.87
CA SER A 4 -31.98 46.68 36.83
C SER A 4 -32.51 47.32 35.54
N SER A 5 -31.98 48.47 35.15
CA SER A 5 -32.24 49.03 33.83
C SER A 5 -31.46 48.19 32.82
N GLY A 6 -32.17 47.35 32.08
CA GLY A 6 -31.60 46.60 30.97
C GLY A 6 -30.96 47.58 29.98
N LYS A 7 -29.63 47.50 29.82
CA LYS A 7 -28.90 48.32 28.86
C LYS A 7 -29.42 47.97 27.45
N LYS A 8 -30.00 48.94 26.75
CA LYS A 8 -30.38 48.79 25.34
C LYS A 8 -29.10 48.63 24.52
N ILE A 9 -28.90 47.45 23.95
CA ILE A 9 -27.83 47.21 22.98
C ILE A 9 -28.13 48.10 21.77
N SER A 10 -27.16 48.93 21.35
CA SER A 10 -27.32 49.74 20.15
C SER A 10 -27.34 48.83 18.92
N ILE A 11 -28.32 49.05 18.04
CA ILE A 11 -28.52 48.33 16.77
C ILE A 11 -27.24 48.33 15.92
N PHE A 12 -26.41 49.36 16.05
CA PHE A 12 -25.12 49.46 15.37
C PHE A 12 -24.13 48.36 15.77
N TYR A 13 -24.01 48.06 17.07
CA TYR A 13 -23.14 46.96 17.53
C TYR A 13 -23.69 45.59 17.12
N PHE A 14 -25.02 45.45 17.07
CA PHE A 14 -25.66 44.23 16.59
C PHE A 14 -25.34 43.97 15.11
N LEU A 15 -25.41 45.00 14.27
CA LEU A 15 -25.03 44.92 12.86
C LEU A 15 -23.56 44.52 12.66
N ILE A 16 -22.64 45.13 13.41
CA ILE A 16 -21.21 44.77 13.35
C ILE A 16 -21.01 43.31 13.75
N CYS A 17 -21.67 42.86 14.80
CA CYS A 17 -21.57 41.47 15.25
C CYS A 17 -22.08 40.48 14.19
N LEU A 18 -23.17 40.81 13.49
CA LEU A 18 -23.69 40.02 12.36
C LEU A 18 -22.69 39.91 11.22
N VAL A 19 -22.03 41.00 10.85
CA VAL A 19 -21.01 40.99 9.79
C VAL A 19 -19.80 40.14 10.21
N LEU A 20 -19.32 40.32 11.44
CA LEU A 20 -18.19 39.55 11.96
C LEU A 20 -18.49 38.05 12.05
N THR A 21 -19.67 37.67 12.55
CA THR A 21 -20.09 36.27 12.62
C THR A 21 -20.24 35.65 11.23
N SER A 22 -20.75 36.40 10.25
CA SER A 22 -20.82 35.95 8.86
C SER A 22 -19.43 35.67 8.28
N ILE A 23 -18.45 36.55 8.51
CA ILE A 23 -17.07 36.35 8.03
C ILE A 23 -16.46 35.11 8.67
N ILE A 24 -16.62 34.95 9.98
CA ILE A 24 -16.12 33.77 10.73
C ILE A 24 -16.74 32.48 10.16
N LEU A 25 -18.04 32.48 9.87
CA LEU A 25 -18.72 31.32 9.29
C LEU A 25 -18.15 30.93 7.93
N VAL A 26 -17.90 31.89 7.03
CA VAL A 26 -17.33 31.62 5.71
C VAL A 26 -15.94 30.98 5.83
N ILE A 27 -15.08 31.53 6.70
CA ILE A 27 -13.74 30.98 6.95
C ILE A 27 -13.83 29.58 7.54
N TYR A 28 -14.76 29.37 8.49
CA TYR A 28 -14.94 28.08 9.15
C TYR A 28 -15.41 27.00 8.17
N ILE A 29 -16.39 27.32 7.31
CA ILE A 29 -16.87 26.39 6.27
C ILE A 29 -15.74 26.07 5.28
N GLY A 30 -14.96 27.08 4.85
CA GLY A 30 -13.81 26.88 3.97
C GLY A 30 -12.78 25.93 4.58
N ASN A 31 -12.46 26.09 5.87
CA ASN A 31 -11.56 25.20 6.59
C ASN A 31 -12.07 23.77 6.68
N ILE A 32 -13.37 23.56 6.93
CA ILE A 32 -13.96 22.22 6.96
C ILE A 32 -13.80 21.53 5.60
N ILE A 33 -14.10 22.23 4.51
CA ILE A 33 -13.97 21.68 3.16
C ILE A 33 -12.52 21.28 2.88
N HIS A 34 -11.58 22.18 3.16
CA HIS A 34 -10.16 21.91 2.92
C HIS A 34 -9.62 20.74 3.75
N ILE A 35 -10.02 20.63 5.03
CA ILE A 35 -9.63 19.49 5.89
C ILE A 35 -10.20 18.19 5.33
N ASN A 36 -11.45 18.20 4.86
CA ASN A 36 -12.07 17.02 4.28
C ASN A 36 -11.36 16.58 2.99
N GLU A 37 -11.04 17.51 2.09
CA GLU A 37 -10.26 17.23 0.88
C GLU A 37 -8.89 16.64 1.23
N THR A 38 -8.20 17.21 2.22
CA THR A 38 -6.92 16.71 2.71
C THR A 38 -7.04 15.29 3.28
N ALA A 39 -8.13 15.00 4.00
CA ALA A 39 -8.39 13.68 4.57
C ALA A 39 -8.66 12.62 3.48
N VAL A 40 -9.42 12.98 2.44
CA VAL A 40 -9.68 12.12 1.28
C VAL A 40 -8.38 11.81 0.54
N LEU A 41 -7.55 12.82 0.31
CA LEU A 41 -6.24 12.65 -0.33
C LEU A 41 -5.32 11.75 0.50
N ASN A 42 -5.29 11.94 1.81
CA ASN A 42 -4.51 11.11 2.73
C ASN A 42 -4.95 9.63 2.68
N ASN A 43 -6.26 9.37 2.72
CA ASN A 43 -6.79 8.02 2.59
C ASN A 43 -6.42 7.38 1.24
N THR A 44 -6.52 8.14 0.15
CA THR A 44 -6.15 7.68 -1.19
C THR A 44 -4.66 7.30 -1.25
N LEU A 45 -3.78 8.17 -0.73
CA LEU A 45 -2.35 7.89 -0.64
C LEU A 45 -2.05 6.66 0.21
N LYS A 46 -2.76 6.50 1.33
CA LYS A 46 -2.60 5.33 2.21
C LYS A 46 -3.00 4.04 1.50
N GLU A 47 -4.08 4.05 0.73
CA GLU A 47 -4.47 2.90 -0.09
C GLU A 47 -3.42 2.58 -1.16
N GLU A 48 -2.88 3.60 -1.84
CA GLU A 48 -1.84 3.42 -2.85
C GLU A 48 -0.55 2.83 -2.25
N ILE A 49 -0.12 3.33 -1.09
CA ILE A 49 1.02 2.79 -0.35
C ILE A 49 0.78 1.31 -0.02
N ASN A 50 -0.40 0.96 0.48
CA ASN A 50 -0.73 -0.43 0.80
C ASN A 50 -0.71 -1.34 -0.44
N ARG A 51 -1.22 -0.86 -1.58
CA ARG A 51 -1.15 -1.60 -2.85
C ARG A 51 0.29 -1.81 -3.29
N ASN A 52 1.11 -0.76 -3.24
CA ASN A 52 2.52 -0.83 -3.62
C ASN A 52 3.31 -1.76 -2.69
N MET A 53 3.02 -1.76 -1.39
CA MET A 53 3.61 -2.71 -0.45
C MET A 53 3.24 -4.16 -0.78
N GLN A 54 1.97 -4.44 -1.12
CA GLN A 54 1.54 -5.79 -1.51
C GLN A 54 2.25 -6.26 -2.78
N VAL A 55 2.37 -5.39 -3.78
CA VAL A 55 3.09 -5.70 -5.03
C VAL A 55 4.56 -5.98 -4.72
N ASN A 56 5.21 -5.14 -3.91
CA ASN A 56 6.60 -5.32 -3.54
C ASN A 56 6.83 -6.65 -2.78
N SER A 57 5.96 -6.99 -1.84
CA SER A 57 6.03 -8.27 -1.14
C SER A 57 5.90 -9.47 -2.09
N ARG A 58 5.01 -9.38 -3.10
CA ARG A 58 4.91 -10.44 -4.12
C ARG A 58 6.17 -10.57 -4.96
N LEU A 59 6.71 -9.45 -5.43
CA LEU A 59 7.96 -9.42 -6.20
C LEU A 59 9.13 -9.98 -5.37
N MET A 60 9.19 -9.68 -4.08
CA MET A 60 10.22 -10.22 -3.20
C MET A 60 10.14 -11.75 -3.08
N VAL A 61 8.92 -12.29 -2.95
CA VAL A 61 8.70 -13.75 -2.96
C VAL A 61 9.11 -14.38 -4.29
N GLU A 62 8.80 -13.75 -5.42
CA GLU A 62 9.21 -14.24 -6.74
C GLU A 62 10.74 -14.25 -6.89
N ILE A 63 11.42 -13.20 -6.41
CA ILE A 63 12.89 -13.13 -6.39
C ILE A 63 13.49 -14.26 -5.53
N GLU A 64 12.92 -14.52 -4.36
CA GLU A 64 13.37 -15.61 -3.48
C GLU A 64 13.19 -16.98 -4.15
N GLN A 65 12.08 -17.21 -4.85
CA GLN A 65 11.84 -18.45 -5.60
C GLN A 65 12.84 -18.62 -6.75
N LEU A 66 13.10 -17.57 -7.53
CA LEU A 66 14.08 -17.58 -8.62
C LEU A 66 15.50 -17.85 -8.11
N SER A 67 15.91 -17.16 -7.05
CA SER A 67 17.20 -17.37 -6.38
C SER A 67 17.35 -18.79 -5.84
N GLY A 68 16.27 -19.33 -5.26
CA GLY A 68 16.21 -20.73 -4.83
C GLY A 68 16.39 -21.70 -5.99
N PHE A 69 15.70 -21.47 -7.11
CA PHE A 69 15.83 -22.29 -8.32
C PHE A 69 17.25 -22.22 -8.90
N GLU A 70 17.86 -21.04 -8.94
CA GLU A 70 19.23 -20.84 -9.42
C GLU A 70 20.24 -21.61 -8.57
N ARG A 71 20.09 -21.57 -7.23
CA ARG A 71 20.90 -22.38 -6.30
C ARG A 71 20.74 -23.88 -6.53
N ILE A 72 19.50 -24.35 -6.73
CA ILE A 72 19.23 -25.77 -7.01
C ILE A 72 19.87 -26.17 -8.35
N SER A 73 19.74 -25.34 -9.38
CA SER A 73 20.34 -25.56 -10.70
C SER A 73 21.86 -25.63 -10.63
N GLN A 74 22.49 -24.78 -9.82
CA GLN A 74 23.93 -24.80 -9.60
C GLN A 74 24.37 -26.06 -8.85
N LEU A 75 23.69 -26.43 -7.76
CA LEU A 75 23.97 -27.67 -7.03
C LEU A 75 23.78 -28.93 -7.90
N ALA A 76 22.77 -28.95 -8.76
CA ALA A 76 22.54 -30.06 -9.70
C ALA A 76 23.65 -30.17 -10.75
N ARG A 77 24.14 -29.04 -11.26
CA ARG A 77 25.32 -28.99 -12.13
C ARG A 77 26.57 -29.49 -11.42
N ASP A 78 26.82 -29.01 -10.21
CA ASP A 78 28.06 -29.28 -9.48
C ASP A 78 28.13 -30.72 -8.95
N LYS A 79 27.02 -31.27 -8.45
CA LYS A 79 26.99 -32.62 -7.84
C LYS A 79 26.69 -33.75 -8.81
N PHE A 80 25.86 -33.49 -9.83
CA PHE A 80 25.38 -34.52 -10.73
C PHE A 80 25.80 -34.30 -12.18
N GLY A 81 26.52 -33.21 -12.49
CA GLY A 81 26.89 -32.86 -13.86
C GLY A 81 25.69 -32.51 -14.75
N ILE A 82 24.52 -32.27 -14.16
CA ILE A 82 23.27 -32.05 -14.90
C ILE A 82 23.26 -30.61 -15.40
N SER A 83 23.69 -30.41 -16.64
CA SER A 83 23.57 -29.13 -17.34
C SER A 83 22.24 -29.06 -18.08
N TYR A 84 21.39 -28.10 -17.70
CA TYR A 84 20.16 -27.81 -18.44
C TYR A 84 20.54 -27.13 -19.76
N LYS A 85 20.46 -27.86 -20.88
CA LYS A 85 20.55 -27.29 -22.23
C LYS A 85 19.14 -27.05 -22.74
N GLU A 86 18.80 -25.82 -23.10
CA GLU A 86 17.49 -25.45 -23.70
C GLU A 86 17.09 -26.32 -24.91
N ASN A 87 18.06 -26.96 -25.58
CA ASN A 87 17.83 -27.88 -26.70
C ASN A 87 17.61 -29.35 -26.30
N SER A 88 17.35 -29.68 -25.03
CA SER A 88 17.22 -31.07 -24.54
C SER A 88 15.81 -31.49 -24.16
N ILE A 89 14.79 -30.76 -24.64
CA ILE A 89 13.42 -31.28 -24.77
C ILE A 89 13.39 -32.14 -26.04
N ASP A 90 14.08 -33.28 -25.99
CA ASP A 90 13.95 -34.32 -27.01
C ASP A 90 13.20 -35.51 -26.42
N GLN A 91 12.37 -36.08 -27.28
CA GLN A 91 11.19 -36.85 -26.96
C GLN A 91 11.45 -38.03 -26.01
N ASN A 92 10.60 -38.14 -24.99
CA ASN A 92 10.07 -39.41 -24.47
C ASN A 92 11.09 -40.54 -24.22
N LYS A 93 12.08 -40.32 -23.35
CA LYS A 93 12.91 -41.42 -22.82
C LYS A 93 12.65 -41.61 -21.33
N ASN A 94 11.70 -42.50 -21.03
CA ASN A 94 11.52 -43.10 -19.71
C ASN A 94 12.87 -43.64 -19.21
N ILE A 95 13.39 -43.08 -18.11
CA ILE A 95 14.57 -43.59 -17.44
C ILE A 95 14.13 -44.80 -16.61
N VAL A 96 14.32 -46.01 -17.14
CA VAL A 96 14.14 -47.25 -16.39
C VAL A 96 15.42 -47.53 -15.60
N VAL A 97 15.37 -47.28 -14.29
CA VAL A 97 16.46 -47.65 -13.36
C VAL A 97 16.39 -49.17 -13.11
N ARG A 98 17.42 -49.92 -13.54
CA ARG A 98 17.53 -51.35 -13.23
C ARG A 98 18.09 -51.54 -11.81
N GLU A 99 17.30 -52.16 -10.94
CA GLU A 99 17.56 -52.50 -9.53
C GLU A 99 18.87 -53.28 -9.22
N LYS A 100 19.62 -53.75 -10.22
CA LYS A 100 20.74 -54.68 -10.00
C LYS A 100 22.00 -54.08 -9.36
N LEU A 101 22.04 -52.77 -9.08
CA LEU A 101 23.21 -52.10 -8.50
C LEU A 101 23.10 -51.79 -7.00
N LEU A 102 21.99 -52.17 -6.33
CA LEU A 102 21.76 -51.86 -4.91
C LEU A 102 22.16 -52.96 -3.91
N LYS A 103 22.92 -53.98 -4.34
CA LYS A 103 23.50 -54.96 -3.39
C LYS A 103 24.95 -55.26 -3.71
N LYS A 104 25.86 -54.60 -2.97
CA LYS A 104 26.99 -55.27 -2.33
C LYS A 104 27.48 -54.48 -1.13
#